data_AF-A0A821K7X3-F1
#
_entry.id   AF-A0A821K7X3-F1
#
_cell.length_a   1.000
_cell.length_b   1.000
_cell.length_c   1.000
_cell.angle_alpha   90.00
_cell.angle_beta   90.00
_cell.angle_gamma   90.00
#
_symmetry.space_group_name_H-M   'P 1'
#
loop_
_entity.id
_entity.type
_entity.pdbx_description
1 polymer ?
#
loop_
_entity_poly.entity_id
_entity_poly.type
_entity_poly.pdbx_seq_one_letter_code
_entity_poly.pdbx_strand_id
1 'polypeptide(L)'
;SYSNSDDSLLTSSSSSSNADDEIDPTRWTTAPTVNRNPFPFVGNREVRIIGAQTPIDYWNYIFPKNFIEMIVYETNRYAENICNNPRRQYSRINKWEPTNIEELHVFIALLIWQGIIKKAGASDVRHN
;
A
#
# COMPACT_ATOMS: atom_id res chain seq x y z
N SER A 1 -28.88 12.19 -51.91
CA SER A 1 -27.82 12.45 -52.89
C SER A 1 -26.51 11.97 -52.34
N TYR A 2 -25.82 11.14 -53.12
CA TYR A 2 -24.41 10.84 -52.97
C TYR A 2 -23.58 12.13 -53.06
N SER A 3 -22.50 12.22 -52.27
CA SER A 3 -21.22 12.77 -52.73
C SER A 3 -20.09 12.21 -51.88
N ASN A 4 -19.10 11.67 -52.60
CA ASN A 4 -17.91 10.97 -52.16
C ASN A 4 -16.73 11.94 -51.96
N SER A 5 -15.77 11.47 -51.14
CA SER A 5 -14.31 11.66 -51.23
C SER A 5 -13.71 13.07 -51.02
N ASP A 6 -12.81 13.19 -50.04
CA ASP A 6 -11.38 13.05 -50.40
C ASP A 6 -10.50 12.63 -49.20
N ASP A 7 -9.59 11.72 -49.51
CA ASP A 7 -8.57 11.13 -48.65
C ASP A 7 -7.30 11.98 -48.73
N SER A 8 -6.73 12.39 -47.60
CA SER A 8 -5.37 12.94 -47.57
C SER A 8 -4.67 12.61 -46.25
N LEU A 9 -4.07 11.43 -46.24
CA LEU A 9 -2.72 11.12 -45.75
C LEU A 9 -2.09 12.17 -44.81
N LEU A 10 -2.23 11.97 -43.50
CA LEU A 10 -1.35 12.63 -42.54
C LEU A 10 0.01 11.94 -42.55
N THR A 11 0.89 12.57 -43.33
CA THR A 11 2.34 12.43 -43.35
C THR A 11 2.91 12.39 -41.92
N SER A 12 3.67 11.34 -41.66
CA SER A 12 4.56 11.21 -40.53
C SER A 12 5.65 12.29 -40.61
N SER A 13 5.53 13.34 -39.81
CA SER A 13 6.63 14.25 -39.50
C SER A 13 7.18 13.90 -38.12
N SER A 14 8.26 13.14 -38.11
CA SER A 14 9.16 12.99 -36.96
C SER A 14 9.79 14.34 -36.66
N SER A 15 9.20 15.11 -35.75
CA SER A 15 9.83 16.27 -35.13
C SER A 15 10.44 15.84 -33.79
N SER A 16 11.76 15.64 -33.81
CA SER A 16 12.58 15.47 -32.62
C SER A 16 12.55 16.75 -31.78
N SER A 17 11.67 16.79 -30.78
CA SER A 17 11.72 17.81 -29.73
C SER A 17 12.36 17.17 -28.50
N ASN A 18 13.62 17.51 -28.26
CA ASN A 18 14.28 17.26 -26.98
C ASN A 18 13.47 18.00 -25.90
N ALA A 19 12.61 17.26 -25.19
CA ALA A 19 12.02 17.72 -23.96
C ALA A 19 13.00 17.32 -22.85
N ASP A 20 13.63 18.33 -22.26
CA ASP A 20 14.18 18.20 -20.92
C ASP A 20 12.99 17.85 -20.01
N ASP A 21 12.80 16.56 -19.76
CA ASP A 21 11.78 16.03 -18.86
C ASP A 21 12.11 16.53 -17.44
N GLU A 22 11.46 17.62 -17.03
CA GLU A 22 11.38 18.05 -15.65
C GLU A 22 10.86 16.89 -14.81
N ILE A 23 11.72 16.35 -13.94
CA ILE A 23 11.39 15.21 -13.09
C ILE A 23 10.37 15.68 -12.06
N ASP A 24 9.09 15.50 -12.36
CA ASP A 24 8.00 15.69 -11.41
C ASP A 24 8.10 14.63 -10.29
N PRO A 25 8.43 15.01 -9.05
CA PRO A 25 8.61 14.08 -7.95
C PRO A 25 7.29 13.43 -7.49
N THR A 26 6.14 13.89 -7.97
CA THR A 26 4.82 13.35 -7.63
C THR A 26 4.32 12.32 -8.64
N ARG A 27 4.98 12.20 -9.79
CA ARG A 27 4.58 11.30 -10.86
C ARG A 27 5.37 10.00 -10.81
N TRP A 28 4.65 8.90 -10.55
CA TRP A 28 5.21 7.56 -10.71
C TRP A 28 5.61 7.35 -12.17
N THR A 29 6.90 7.13 -12.41
CA THR A 29 7.41 6.76 -13.74
C THR A 29 7.69 5.27 -13.77
N THR A 30 7.38 4.64 -14.90
CA THR A 30 7.81 3.26 -15.13
C THR A 30 9.31 3.28 -15.31
N ALA A 31 10.04 2.67 -14.37
CA ALA A 31 11.48 2.51 -14.52
C ALA A 31 11.75 1.81 -15.86
N PRO A 32 12.71 2.29 -16.67
CA PRO A 32 13.06 1.61 -17.91
C PRO A 32 13.42 0.16 -17.60
N THR A 33 12.98 -0.76 -18.46
CA THR A 33 13.23 -2.20 -18.36
C THR A 33 14.71 -2.49 -18.64
N VAL A 34 15.58 -2.01 -17.75
CA VAL A 34 16.98 -2.38 -17.72
C VAL A 34 17.03 -3.74 -17.05
N ASN A 35 17.58 -4.73 -17.77
CA ASN A 35 17.84 -6.05 -17.24
C ASN A 35 18.92 -5.93 -16.15
N ARG A 36 18.51 -5.60 -14.92
CA ARG A 36 19.40 -5.50 -13.77
C ARG A 36 19.70 -6.93 -13.34
N ASN A 37 20.97 -7.30 -13.36
CA ASN A 37 21.39 -8.57 -12.78
C ASN A 37 20.90 -8.63 -11.33
N PRO A 38 20.21 -9.71 -10.91
CA PRO A 38 19.75 -9.84 -9.54
C PRO A 38 20.95 -9.83 -8.61
N PHE A 39 20.91 -8.98 -7.59
CA PHE A 39 21.92 -8.99 -6.54
C PHE A 39 21.76 -10.28 -5.72
N PRO A 40 22.74 -11.19 -5.73
CA PRO A 40 22.63 -12.42 -4.96
C PRO A 40 22.64 -12.06 -3.47
N PHE A 41 21.72 -12.64 -2.71
CA PHE A 41 21.73 -12.53 -1.26
C PHE A 41 22.95 -13.28 -0.71
N VAL A 42 23.93 -12.55 -0.18
CA VAL A 42 25.18 -13.09 0.42
C VAL A 42 25.03 -13.27 1.94
N GLY A 43 23.86 -12.97 2.50
CA GLY A 43 23.59 -13.10 3.93
C GLY A 43 23.30 -14.54 4.35
N ASN A 44 23.42 -14.80 5.65
CA ASN A 44 22.91 -16.04 6.24
C ASN A 44 21.37 -16.00 6.18
N ARG A 45 20.74 -17.08 5.71
CA ARG A 45 19.27 -17.17 5.55
C ARG A 45 18.50 -17.28 6.86
N GLU A 46 19.19 -17.16 7.98
CA GLU A 46 18.61 -17.31 9.31
C GLU A 46 18.42 -15.94 9.95
N VAL A 47 17.19 -15.67 10.40
CA VAL A 47 16.89 -14.55 11.27
C VAL A 47 17.42 -14.91 12.66
N ARG A 48 18.63 -14.48 13.00
CA ARG A 48 19.19 -14.65 14.35
C ARG A 48 19.00 -13.36 15.15
N ILE A 49 17.85 -13.23 15.79
CA ILE A 49 17.72 -12.26 16.89
C ILE A 49 18.21 -12.97 18.14
N ILE A 50 19.34 -12.51 18.68
CA ILE A 50 19.93 -13.09 19.90
C ILE A 50 18.93 -12.93 21.05
N GLY A 51 18.45 -14.06 21.58
CA GLY A 51 17.48 -14.09 22.69
C GLY A 51 16.03 -14.35 22.30
N ALA A 52 15.67 -14.38 21.00
CA ALA A 52 14.32 -14.74 20.55
C ALA A 52 14.21 -16.23 20.23
N GLN A 53 13.35 -16.96 20.95
CA GLN A 53 13.17 -18.41 20.75
C GLN A 53 11.75 -18.76 20.33
N THR A 54 10.79 -17.91 20.65
CA THR A 54 9.37 -18.13 20.40
C THR A 54 8.81 -17.05 19.47
N PRO A 55 7.73 -17.33 18.71
CA PRO A 55 7.10 -16.34 17.84
C PRO A 55 6.73 -15.03 18.54
N ILE A 56 6.36 -15.10 19.83
CA ILE A 56 6.02 -13.92 20.62
C ILE A 56 7.25 -13.05 20.94
N ASP A 57 8.44 -13.63 21.04
CA ASP A 57 9.67 -12.86 21.23
C ASP A 57 9.92 -11.97 20.02
N TYR A 58 9.84 -12.54 18.81
CA TYR A 58 9.97 -11.79 17.56
C TYR A 58 8.90 -10.70 17.43
N TRP A 59 7.66 -11.01 17.82
CA TRP A 59 6.58 -10.02 17.89
C TRP A 59 6.97 -8.83 18.77
N ASN A 60 7.45 -9.09 19.99
CA ASN A 60 7.84 -8.04 20.94
C ASN A 60 9.05 -7.21 20.45
N TYR A 61 9.92 -7.78 19.62
CA TYR A 61 11.02 -7.04 18.99
C TYR A 61 10.54 -6.11 17.86
N ILE A 62 9.59 -6.57 17.05
CA ILE A 62 9.05 -5.80 15.91
C ILE A 62 8.06 -4.73 16.40
N PHE A 63 7.23 -5.10 17.38
CA PHE A 63 6.22 -4.24 17.99
C PHE A 63 6.47 -4.11 19.50
N PRO A 64 7.48 -3.32 19.91
CA PRO A 64 7.70 -3.00 21.31
C PRO A 64 6.47 -2.37 21.97
N LYS A 65 6.27 -2.64 23.26
CA LYS A 65 5.10 -2.13 24.01
C LYS A 65 4.91 -0.61 23.89
N ASN A 66 5.98 0.17 24.01
CA ASN A 66 5.94 1.63 23.88
C ASN A 66 5.52 2.09 22.47
N PHE A 67 5.86 1.32 21.44
CA PHE A 67 5.45 1.61 20.07
C PHE A 67 3.94 1.39 19.89
N ILE A 68 3.41 0.29 20.43
CA ILE A 68 1.97 0.02 20.44
C ILE A 68 1.22 1.08 21.25
N GLU A 69 1.71 1.45 22.43
CA GLU A 69 1.15 2.54 23.24
C GLU A 69 1.11 3.87 22.49
N MET A 70 2.17 4.20 21.76
CA MET A 70 2.23 5.42 20.95
C MET A 70 1.18 5.43 19.83
N ILE A 71 0.97 4.30 19.15
CA ILE A 71 -0.07 4.19 18.12
C ILE A 71 -1.46 4.37 18.72
N VAL A 72 -1.74 3.72 19.85
CA VAL A 72 -3.02 3.88 20.56
C VAL A 72 -3.25 5.35 20.93
N TYR A 73 -2.24 5.99 21.52
CA TYR A 73 -2.29 7.39 21.91
C TYR A 73 -2.59 8.31 20.73
N GLU A 74 -1.83 8.21 19.63
CA GLU A 74 -2.04 9.09 18.47
C GLU A 74 -3.36 8.80 17.76
N THR A 75 -3.78 7.53 17.70
CA THR A 75 -5.06 7.16 17.07
C THR A 75 -6.23 7.78 17.82
N ASN A 76 -6.23 7.69 19.15
CA ASN A 76 -7.26 8.28 19.99
C ASN A 76 -7.25 9.81 19.93
N ARG A 77 -6.07 10.42 20.09
CA ARG A 77 -5.89 11.88 19.97
C ARG A 77 -6.40 12.40 18.63
N TYR A 78 -6.06 11.72 17.53
CA TYR A 78 -6.53 12.12 16.22
C TYR A 78 -8.05 11.97 16.11
N ALA A 79 -8.61 10.84 16.54
CA ALA A 79 -10.04 10.61 16.47
C ALA A 79 -10.85 11.64 17.26
N GLU A 80 -10.39 12.03 18.46
CA GLU A 80 -10.99 13.11 19.26
C GLU A 80 -11.03 14.43 18.49
N ASN A 81 -9.90 14.83 17.88
CA ASN A 81 -9.83 16.05 17.08
C ASN A 81 -10.85 16.04 15.95
N ILE A 82 -11.02 14.90 15.27
CA ILE A 82 -12.01 14.83 14.23
C ILE A 82 -13.42 14.85 14.86
N CYS A 83 -13.66 14.21 16.02
CA CYS A 83 -15.00 14.06 16.64
C CYS A 83 -15.57 15.41 17.08
N ASN A 84 -14.70 16.30 17.52
CA ASN A 84 -15.06 17.64 17.94
C ASN A 84 -15.42 18.58 16.76
N ASN A 85 -15.19 18.16 15.51
CA ASN A 85 -15.51 18.96 14.32
C ASN A 85 -16.96 18.69 13.86
N PRO A 86 -17.73 19.68 13.35
CA PRO A 86 -19.10 19.45 12.91
C PRO A 86 -19.14 18.43 11.76
N ARG A 87 -19.78 17.28 11.98
CA ARG A 87 -19.87 16.21 10.97
C ARG A 87 -21.29 15.94 10.53
N ARG A 88 -21.41 15.25 9.40
CA ARG A 88 -22.70 14.71 8.93
C ARG A 88 -23.31 13.81 10.01
N GLN A 89 -24.62 13.95 10.22
CA GLN A 89 -25.38 13.27 11.27
C GLN A 89 -25.21 11.74 11.29
N TYR A 90 -24.97 11.14 10.12
CA TYR A 90 -24.82 9.68 9.95
C TYR A 90 -23.37 9.20 9.77
N SER A 91 -22.38 10.04 10.07
CA SER A 91 -20.98 9.64 9.98
C SER A 91 -20.67 8.53 10.99
N ARG A 92 -19.99 7.45 10.56
CA ARG A 92 -19.63 6.31 11.42
C ARG A 92 -18.83 6.72 12.65
N ILE A 93 -18.06 7.78 12.49
CA ILE A 93 -17.20 8.32 13.52
C ILE A 93 -17.94 9.03 14.66
N ASN A 94 -19.23 9.34 14.49
CA ASN A 94 -20.07 9.82 15.60
C ASN A 94 -20.28 8.72 16.65
N LYS A 95 -19.93 7.46 16.33
CA LYS A 95 -19.93 6.29 17.21
C LYS A 95 -18.52 5.83 17.56
N TRP A 96 -17.50 6.66 17.35
CA TRP A 96 -16.13 6.30 17.68
C TRP A 96 -15.95 6.20 19.19
N GLU A 97 -15.23 5.17 19.62
CA GLU A 97 -14.78 4.98 20.99
C GLU A 97 -13.25 4.86 20.99
N PRO A 98 -12.56 5.35 22.05
CA PRO A 98 -11.11 5.23 22.14
C PRO A 98 -10.67 3.77 22.10
N THR A 99 -9.66 3.47 21.29
CA THR A 99 -9.07 2.14 21.23
C THR A 99 -8.09 1.90 22.37
N ASN A 100 -7.76 0.64 22.63
CA ASN A 100 -6.78 0.23 23.63
C ASN A 100 -5.69 -0.69 23.03
N ILE A 101 -4.71 -1.06 23.87
CA ILE A 101 -3.57 -1.89 23.47
C ILE A 101 -4.02 -3.27 22.98
N GLU A 102 -4.97 -3.90 23.65
CA GLU A 102 -5.45 -5.25 23.30
C GLU A 102 -6.19 -5.25 21.97
N GLU A 103 -7.04 -4.24 21.73
CA GLU A 103 -7.72 -4.05 20.45
C GLU A 103 -6.73 -3.81 19.31
N LEU A 104 -5.68 -3.03 19.56
CA LEU A 104 -4.65 -2.78 18.55
C LEU A 104 -3.85 -4.06 18.24
N HIS A 105 -3.53 -4.88 19.24
CA HIS A 105 -2.94 -6.20 19.02
C HIS A 105 -3.83 -7.09 18.15
N VAL A 106 -5.13 -7.16 18.45
CA VAL A 106 -6.09 -7.93 17.65
C VAL A 106 -6.16 -7.40 16.22
N PHE A 107 -6.21 -6.08 16.05
CA PHE A 107 -6.22 -5.46 14.73
C PHE A 107 -4.98 -5.84 13.89
N ILE A 108 -3.78 -5.76 14.45
CA ILE A 108 -2.55 -6.13 13.74
C ILE A 108 -2.51 -7.65 13.48
N ALA A 109 -2.99 -8.47 14.41
CA ALA A 109 -3.11 -9.91 14.18
C ALA A 109 -4.01 -10.23 12.98
N LEU A 110 -5.13 -9.51 12.82
CA LEU A 110 -6.00 -9.62 11.64
C LEU A 110 -5.29 -9.17 10.36
N LEU A 111 -4.47 -8.11 10.41
CA LEU A 111 -3.67 -7.64 9.27
C LEU A 111 -2.62 -8.66 8.83
N ILE A 112 -2.01 -9.38 9.76
CA ILE A 112 -1.08 -10.46 9.44
C ILE A 112 -1.86 -11.65 8.85
N TRP A 113 -3.00 -11.99 9.45
CA TRP A 113 -3.85 -13.09 9.01
C TRP A 113 -4.34 -12.92 7.56
N GLN A 114 -4.78 -11.73 7.17
CA GLN A 114 -5.16 -11.45 5.78
C GLN A 114 -3.99 -11.58 4.80
N GLY A 115 -2.74 -11.34 5.25
CA GLY A 115 -1.54 -11.50 4.43
C GLY A 115 -1.15 -12.98 4.23
N ILE A 116 -1.54 -13.84 5.17
CA ILE A 116 -1.30 -15.28 5.10
C ILE A 116 -2.31 -15.97 4.18
N ILE A 117 -3.58 -15.57 4.26
CA ILE A 117 -4.64 -16.17 3.43
C ILE A 117 -4.47 -15.71 1.98
N LYS A 118 -3.90 -16.60 1.17
CA LYS A 118 -3.99 -16.48 -0.30
C LYS A 118 -5.40 -16.90 -0.71
N LYS A 119 -6.26 -15.91 -1.02
CA LYS A 119 -7.51 -16.23 -1.72
C LYS A 119 -7.10 -16.80 -3.08
N ALA A 120 -7.37 -18.09 -3.30
CA ALA A 120 -7.23 -18.68 -4.62
C ALA A 120 -8.02 -17.78 -5.58
N GLY A 121 -7.35 -17.32 -6.64
CA GLY A 121 -7.99 -16.48 -7.65
C GLY A 121 -9.31 -17.14 -8.01
N ALA A 122 -10.37 -16.34 -8.08
CA ALA A 122 -11.61 -16.76 -8.72
C ALA A 122 -11.19 -17.34 -10.08
N SER A 123 -11.12 -18.67 -10.16
CA SER A 123 -10.74 -19.36 -11.37
C SER A 123 -11.85 -19.04 -12.35
N ASP A 124 -11.49 -18.26 -13.34
CA ASP A 124 -12.19 -17.99 -14.58
C ASP A 124 -12.87 -19.27 -15.08
N VAL A 125 -14.17 -19.42 -14.79
CA VAL A 125 -15.02 -20.41 -15.44
C VAL A 125 -15.64 -19.72 -16.65
N ARG A 126 -14.82 -19.47 -17.67
CA ARG A 126 -15.31 -19.34 -19.04
C ARG A 126 -15.39 -20.74 -19.62
N HIS A 127 -16.54 -21.38 -19.42
CA HIS A 127 -16.91 -22.50 -20.27
C HIS A 127 -17.37 -21.95 -21.63
N ASN A 128 -16.84 -22.60 -22.68
CA ASN A 128 -17.02 -22.33 -24.10
C ASN A 128 -18.48 -22.20 -24.54
#